data_AF-A0A955THH2-F1
#
_entry.id   AF-A0A955THH2-F1
#
_cell.length_a   1.000
_cell.length_b   1.000
_cell.length_c   1.000
_cell.angle_alpha   90.00
_cell.angle_beta   90.00
_cell.angle_gamma   90.00
#
_symmetry.space_group_name_H-M   'P 1'
#
loop_
_entity.id
_entity.type
_entity.pdbx_description
1 polymer ?
#
loop_
_entity_poly.entity_id
_entity_poly.type
_entity_poly.pdbx_seq_one_letter_code
_entity_poly.pdbx_strand_id
1 'polypeptide(L)' 'MLEKQLRMGLTFDDVVLVPRHSNIIPSEVDPSTQLTRNIRINIPILSAAMDTVTEGRLAIAIARE' A
#
# COMPACT_ATOMS: atom_id res chain seq x y z
N MET A 1 33.39 -5.68 22.46
CA MET A 1 31.94 -5.46 22.54
C MET A 1 31.53 -4.73 21.27
N LEU A 2 30.92 -5.42 20.29
CA LEU A 2 30.35 -4.73 19.13
C LEU A 2 28.99 -4.17 19.54
N GLU A 3 28.94 -2.90 19.90
CA GLU A 3 27.67 -2.17 20.03
C GLU A 3 27.15 -1.89 18.62
N LYS A 4 26.36 -2.82 18.07
CA LYS A 4 25.60 -2.58 16.86
C LYS A 4 24.47 -1.61 17.22
N GLN A 5 24.68 -0.30 17.02
CA GLN A 5 23.60 0.68 17.13
C GLN A 5 22.50 0.34 16.11
N LEU A 6 21.38 -0.17 16.60
CA LEU A 6 20.17 -0.33 15.80
C LEU A 6 19.55 1.05 15.58
N ARG A 7 19.12 1.33 14.35
CA ARG A 7 18.38 2.55 14.04
C ARG A 7 16.98 2.47 14.66
N MET A 8 16.48 3.61 15.12
CA MET A 8 15.08 3.75 15.55
C MET A 8 14.15 3.42 14.38
N GLY A 9 13.17 2.54 14.61
CA GLY A 9 12.05 2.31 13.70
C GLY A 9 10.85 3.13 14.14
N LEU A 10 10.11 3.69 13.18
CA LEU A 10 8.88 4.46 13.42
C LEU A 10 7.68 3.64 12.94
N THR A 11 6.57 3.69 13.67
CA THR A 11 5.26 3.15 13.27
C THR A 11 4.38 4.23 12.62
N PHE A 12 3.18 3.86 12.18
CA PHE A 12 2.23 4.80 11.56
C PHE A 12 1.84 5.94 12.50
N ASP A 13 1.67 5.66 13.79
CA ASP A 13 1.25 6.65 14.79
C ASP A 13 2.35 7.64 15.19
N ASP A 14 3.61 7.36 14.82
CA ASP A 14 4.74 8.22 15.15
C ASP A 14 4.92 9.39 14.15
N VAL A 15 4.22 9.36 13.01
CA VAL A 15 4.48 10.27 11.88
C VAL A 15 3.20 10.78 11.23
N VAL A 16 3.31 11.92 10.56
CA VAL A 16 2.24 12.50 9.73
C VAL A 16 2.80 13.01 8.41
N LEU A 17 1.98 12.94 7.35
CA LEU A 17 2.32 13.54 6.06
C LEU A 17 2.21 15.07 6.15
N VAL A 18 3.29 15.77 5.77
CA VAL A 18 3.29 17.24 5.71
C VAL A 18 2.63 17.68 4.39
N PRO A 19 1.58 18.53 4.43
CA PRO A 19 0.95 19.05 3.23
C PRO A 19 1.91 19.80 2.31
N ARG A 20 1.68 19.71 1.00
CA ARG A 20 2.39 20.48 -0.02
C ARG A 20 1.42 21.07 -1.04
N HIS A 21 1.85 22.11 -1.73
CA HIS A 21 1.13 22.70 -2.84
C HIS A 21 0.84 21.64 -3.91
N SER A 22 -0.40 21.57 -4.39
CA SER A 22 -0.84 20.66 -5.45
C SER A 22 -1.64 21.43 -6.51
N ASN A 23 -1.40 21.08 -7.77
CA ASN A 23 -2.21 21.52 -8.91
C ASN A 23 -3.21 20.43 -9.36
N ILE A 24 -3.21 19.28 -8.68
CA ILE A 24 -4.00 18.10 -9.02
C ILE A 24 -5.06 17.91 -7.93
N ILE A 25 -6.30 17.63 -8.35
CA ILE A 25 -7.38 17.25 -7.42
C ILE A 25 -7.37 15.73 -7.19
N PRO A 26 -7.84 15.24 -6.03
CA PRO A 26 -7.75 13.81 -5.69
C PRO A 26 -8.34 12.85 -6.73
N SER A 27 -9.40 13.25 -7.43
CA SER A 27 -10.05 12.44 -8.48
C SER A 27 -9.24 12.28 -9.76
N GLU A 28 -8.18 13.07 -9.96
CA GLU A 28 -7.31 13.03 -11.13
C GLU A 28 -6.01 12.25 -10.88
N VAL A 29 -5.79 11.75 -9.67
CA VAL A 29 -4.61 10.97 -9.33
C VAL A 29 -4.74 9.57 -9.94
N ASP A 30 -3.66 9.07 -10.57
CA ASP A 30 -3.55 7.67 -11.01
C ASP A 30 -3.08 6.80 -9.83
N PRO A 31 -3.94 5.92 -9.27
CA PRO A 31 -3.57 5.06 -8.15
C PRO A 31 -2.84 3.77 -8.59
N SER A 32 -2.69 3.54 -9.90
CA SER A 32 -2.12 2.29 -10.39
C SER A 32 -0.66 2.13 -9.99
N THR A 33 -0.28 0.88 -9.68
CA THR A 33 1.05 0.57 -9.15
C THR A 33 1.57 -0.78 -9.64
N GLN A 34 2.86 -1.01 -9.46
CA GLN A 34 3.52 -2.27 -9.77
C GLN A 34 3.48 -3.19 -8.55
N LEU A 35 2.79 -4.31 -8.65
CA LEU A 35 2.79 -5.35 -7.62
C LEU A 35 4.09 -6.17 -7.65
N THR A 36 4.52 -6.53 -8.86
CA THR A 36 5.80 -7.21 -9.09
C THR A 36 6.50 -6.57 -10.29
N ARG A 37 7.68 -7.09 -10.66
CA ARG A 37 8.39 -6.62 -11.87
C ARG A 37 7.53 -6.69 -13.14
N ASN A 38 6.61 -7.66 -13.20
CA ASN A 38 5.85 -7.98 -14.42
C ASN A 38 4.32 -7.83 -14.25
N ILE A 39 3.83 -7.39 -13.07
CA ILE A 39 2.39 -7.32 -12.78
C ILE A 39 2.05 -5.91 -12.30
N ARG A 40 1.20 -5.22 -13.06
CA ARG A 40 0.59 -3.92 -12.70
C ARG A 40 -0.83 -4.14 -12.18
N ILE A 41 -1.23 -3.35 -11.20
CA ILE A 41 -2.59 -3.32 -10.63
C ILE A 41 -3.15 -1.90 -10.66
N ASN A 42 -4.47 -1.76 -10.71
CA ASN A 42 -5.14 -0.45 -10.84
C ASN A 42 -5.13 0.36 -9.55
N ILE A 43 -5.11 -0.30 -8.38
CA ILE A 43 -5.08 0.33 -7.06
C ILE A 43 -4.05 -0.38 -6.16
N PRO A 44 -3.39 0.30 -5.20
CA PRO A 44 -2.34 -0.28 -4.37
C PRO A 44 -2.91 -1.04 -3.17
N ILE A 45 -3.90 -1.91 -3.40
CA ILE A 45 -4.64 -2.64 -2.36
C ILE A 45 -4.60 -4.15 -2.68
N LEU A 46 -4.29 -4.96 -1.66
CA LEU A 46 -4.34 -6.42 -1.73
C LEU A 46 -5.06 -6.97 -0.51
N SER A 47 -5.82 -8.06 -0.70
CA SER A 47 -6.34 -8.83 0.43
C SER A 47 -5.29 -9.77 1.00
N ALA A 48 -5.37 -10.00 2.30
CA ALA A 48 -4.48 -10.92 2.99
C ALA A 48 -4.77 -12.38 2.58
N ALA A 49 -3.72 -13.17 2.41
CA ALA A 49 -3.82 -14.61 2.14
C ALA A 49 -4.19 -15.39 3.43
N MET A 50 -5.43 -15.23 3.87
CA MET A 50 -5.99 -15.86 5.08
C MET A 50 -7.31 -16.54 4.73
N ASP A 51 -7.59 -17.66 5.40
CA ASP A 51 -8.80 -18.48 5.23
C ASP A 51 -10.10 -17.71 5.48
N THR A 52 -10.08 -16.79 6.44
CA THR A 52 -11.21 -15.95 6.84
C THR A 52 -11.33 -14.65 6.04
N VAL A 53 -10.37 -14.39 5.14
CA VAL A 53 -10.32 -13.15 4.35
C VAL A 53 -10.53 -13.46 2.88
N THR A 54 -9.62 -14.22 2.26
CA THR A 54 -9.57 -14.33 0.80
C THR A 54 -9.93 -15.72 0.33
N GLU A 55 -11.13 -15.83 -0.25
CA GLU A 55 -11.54 -16.93 -1.10
C GLU A 55 -11.94 -16.39 -2.49
N GLY A 56 -12.46 -17.27 -3.37
CA GLY A 56 -12.79 -16.90 -4.75
C GLY A 56 -13.70 -15.67 -4.86
N ARG A 57 -14.68 -15.53 -3.96
CA ARG A 57 -15.60 -14.38 -3.97
C ARG A 57 -14.89 -13.05 -3.75
N LEU A 58 -14.03 -12.95 -2.73
CA LEU A 58 -13.32 -11.70 -2.43
C LEU A 58 -12.26 -11.39 -3.49
N ALA A 59 -11.53 -12.42 -3.96
CA ALA A 59 -10.52 -12.26 -4.99
C ALA A 59 -11.12 -11.68 -6.29
N ILE A 60 -12.30 -12.17 -6.71
CA ILE A 60 -13.01 -11.65 -7.88
C ILE A 60 -13.49 -10.21 -7.65
N ALA A 61 -13.99 -9.89 -6.45
CA ALA A 61 -14.48 -8.56 -6.14
C ALA A 61 -13.35 -7.52 -6.18
N ILE A 62 -12.23 -7.79 -5.52
CA ILE A 62 -11.08 -6.86 -5.48
C ILE A 62 -10.46 -6.68 -6.86
N ALA A 63 -10.37 -7.74 -7.68
CA ALA A 63 -9.78 -7.66 -9.01
C ALA A 63 -10.61 -6.84 -10.03
N ARG A 64 -11.84 -6.44 -9.69
CA ARG A 64 -12.71 -5.60 -10.55
C ARG A 64 -12.51 -4.10 -10.33
N GLU A 65 -11.88 -3.71 -9.23
CA GLU A 65 -11.50 -2.33 -8.92
C GLU A 65 -10.16 -1.96 -9.60
#